data_AF-A0A934GYP7-F1
#
_entry.id   AF-A0A934GYP7-F1
#
_cell.length_a   1.000
_cell.length_b   1.000
_cell.length_c   1.000
_cell.angle_alpha   90.00
_cell.angle_beta   90.00
_cell.angle_gamma   90.00
#
_symmetry.space_group_name_H-M   'P 1'
#
loop_
_entity.id
_entity.type
_entity.pdbx_description
1 polymer ?
#
loop_
_entity_poly.entity_id
_entity_poly.type
_entity_poly.pdbx_seq_one_letter_code
_entity_poly.pdbx_strand_id
1 'polypeptide(L)'
;MTENTKVVTVHGCIACARLFDILAVYAPNGSLVGCKVTNSPDGHIVPDQRTPLVACNTHTAAEVEAAYKRWRSRNGKEAHHQEE
;
A
#
# COMPACT_ATOMS: atom_id res chain seq x y z
N MET A 1 -15.35 8.57 -21.74
CA MET A 1 -15.23 8.27 -20.29
C MET A 1 -13.88 7.60 -20.12
N THR A 2 -12.98 8.18 -19.34
CA THR A 2 -11.66 7.60 -19.12
C THR A 2 -11.79 6.57 -18.00
N GLU A 3 -11.55 5.30 -18.32
CA GLU A 3 -11.80 4.19 -17.41
C GLU A 3 -10.65 4.00 -16.41
N ASN A 4 -10.97 3.49 -15.21
CA ASN A 4 -9.96 3.15 -14.23
C ASN A 4 -9.16 1.93 -14.70
N THR A 5 -7.85 1.96 -14.49
CA THR A 5 -6.97 0.84 -14.83
C THR A 5 -6.77 -0.07 -13.63
N LYS A 6 -6.94 -1.37 -13.82
CA LYS A 6 -6.68 -2.39 -12.80
C LYS A 6 -5.36 -3.08 -13.10
N VAL A 7 -4.46 -3.12 -12.13
CA VAL A 7 -3.14 -3.75 -12.25
C VAL A 7 -2.94 -4.70 -11.10
N VAL A 8 -2.43 -5.90 -11.37
CA VAL A 8 -1.96 -6.82 -10.33
C VAL A 8 -0.47 -6.57 -10.13
N THR A 9 -0.10 -6.21 -8.91
CA THR A 9 1.29 -5.93 -8.51
C THR A 9 1.66 -6.75 -7.27
N VAL A 10 2.93 -7.10 -7.15
CA VAL A 10 3.45 -7.86 -6.00
C VAL A 10 4.04 -6.89 -5.00
N HIS A 11 3.59 -6.96 -3.75
CA HIS A 11 4.08 -6.13 -2.64
C HIS A 11 4.49 -6.98 -1.45
N GLY A 12 5.58 -6.59 -0.78
CA GLY A 12 6.01 -7.20 0.47
C GLY A 12 5.25 -6.66 1.68
N CYS A 13 5.00 -7.50 2.67
CA CYS A 13 4.55 -7.06 3.98
C CYS A 13 5.52 -6.02 4.54
N ILE A 14 4.99 -4.90 5.00
CA ILE A 14 5.79 -3.79 5.51
C ILE A 14 6.66 -4.18 6.72
N ALA A 15 6.28 -5.22 7.46
CA ALA A 15 7.00 -5.68 8.65
C ALA A 15 8.01 -6.81 8.36
N CYS A 16 7.65 -7.84 7.57
CA CYS A 16 8.49 -9.03 7.34
C CYS A 16 8.83 -9.32 5.87
N ALA A 17 8.44 -8.45 4.94
CA ALA A 17 8.70 -8.59 3.50
C ALA A 17 8.08 -9.82 2.81
N ARG A 18 7.21 -10.58 3.47
CA ARG A 18 6.42 -11.66 2.84
C ARG A 18 5.63 -11.10 1.65
N LEU A 19 5.69 -11.75 0.50
CA LEU A 19 5.09 -11.25 -0.73
C LEU A 19 3.58 -11.53 -0.80
N PHE A 20 2.84 -10.56 -1.34
CA PHE A 20 1.40 -10.61 -1.57
C PHE A 20 1.08 -10.01 -2.94
N ASP A 21 0.17 -10.66 -3.67
CA ASP A 21 -0.44 -10.08 -4.84
C ASP A 21 -1.52 -9.07 -4.43
N ILE A 22 -1.42 -7.86 -4.96
CA ILE A 22 -2.36 -6.76 -4.75
C ILE A 22 -2.98 -6.38 -6.09
N LEU A 23 -4.31 -6.31 -6.13
CA LEU A 23 -5.03 -5.63 -7.20
C LEU A 23 -5.10 -4.14 -6.85
N ALA A 24 -4.32 -3.32 -7.56
CA ALA A 24 -4.38 -1.88 -7.50
C ALA A 24 -5.29 -1.33 -8.60
N VAL A 25 -6.08 -0.31 -8.25
CA VAL A 25 -6.98 0.40 -9.16
C VAL A 25 -6.49 1.84 -9.24
N TYR A 26 -6.11 2.27 -10.43
CA TYR A 26 -5.65 3.61 -10.72
C TYR A 26 -6.70 4.39 -11.49
N ALA A 27 -6.92 5.63 -11.08
CA ALA A 27 -7.65 6.59 -11.88
C ALA A 27 -6.84 6.96 -13.13
N PRO A 28 -7.50 7.52 -14.17
CA PRO A 28 -6.85 7.96 -15.40
C PRO A 28 -5.70 8.96 -15.21
N ASN A 29 -5.71 9.71 -14.11
CA ASN A 29 -4.65 10.65 -13.74
C ASN A 29 -3.44 9.97 -13.07
N GLY A 30 -3.42 8.64 -12.98
CA GLY A 30 -2.36 7.86 -12.33
C GLY A 30 -2.49 7.76 -10.81
N SER A 31 -3.50 8.37 -10.19
CA SER A 31 -3.71 8.28 -8.75
C SER A 31 -4.27 6.92 -8.35
N LEU A 32 -3.74 6.33 -7.27
CA LEU A 32 -4.32 5.12 -6.68
C LEU A 32 -5.68 5.46 -6.06
N VAL A 33 -6.75 4.78 -6.51
CA VAL A 33 -8.11 4.96 -6.00
C VAL A 33 -8.60 3.77 -5.18
N GLY A 34 -7.91 2.64 -5.24
CA GLY A 34 -8.21 1.49 -4.40
C GLY A 34 -7.17 0.38 -4.55
N CYS A 35 -7.00 -0.42 -3.52
CA CYS A 35 -6.20 -1.64 -3.59
C CYS A 35 -6.78 -2.74 -2.70
N LYS A 36 -6.55 -4.00 -3.09
CA LYS A 36 -7.00 -5.19 -2.34
C LYS A 36 -6.03 -6.35 -2.55
N VAL A 37 -5.74 -7.10 -1.48
CA VAL A 37 -4.99 -8.37 -1.58
C VAL A 37 -5.83 -9.42 -2.33
N THR A 38 -5.25 -10.09 -3.32
CA THR A 38 -5.97 -11.05 -4.17
C THR A 38 -5.68 -12.51 -3.85
N ASN A 39 -4.47 -12.84 -3.40
CA ASN A 39 -3.98 -14.22 -3.40
C ASN A 39 -3.74 -14.81 -2.00
N SER A 40 -4.04 -14.09 -0.92
CA SER A 40 -3.78 -14.61 0.42
C SER A 40 -4.84 -14.16 1.45
N PRO A 41 -5.41 -15.09 2.24
CA PRO A 41 -6.28 -14.73 3.35
C PRO A 41 -5.52 -14.05 4.51
N ASP A 42 -4.20 -14.20 4.53
CA ASP A 42 -3.33 -13.76 5.63
C ASP A 42 -2.77 -12.34 5.47
N GLY A 43 -3.33 -11.54 4.57
CA GLY A 43 -2.86 -10.19 4.27
C GLY A 43 -3.98 -9.15 4.30
N HIS A 44 -3.68 -7.97 4.81
CA HIS A 44 -4.57 -6.81 4.76
C HIS A 44 -3.83 -5.57 4.25
N ILE A 45 -4.57 -4.69 3.59
CA ILE A 45 -4.04 -3.43 3.08
C ILE A 45 -3.82 -2.48 4.26
N VAL A 46 -2.64 -1.86 4.29
CA VAL A 46 -2.35 -0.75 5.22
C VAL A 46 -2.83 0.53 4.55
N PRO A 47 -3.68 1.34 5.20
CA PRO A 47 -4.22 2.55 4.60
C PRO A 47 -3.10 3.55 4.29
N ASP A 48 -2.85 3.78 2.99
CA ASP A 48 -2.02 4.85 2.45
C ASP A 48 -2.63 5.32 1.13
N GLN A 49 -2.67 6.64 0.91
CA GLN A 49 -3.39 7.22 -0.22
C GLN A 49 -2.62 7.14 -1.55
N ARG A 50 -1.32 6.86 -1.52
CA ARG A 50 -0.47 6.97 -2.72
C ARG A 50 0.19 5.67 -3.11
N THR A 51 0.48 4.80 -2.13
CA THR A 51 1.23 3.57 -2.38
C THR A 51 0.47 2.36 -1.84
N PRO A 52 0.28 1.29 -2.63
CA PRO A 52 -0.27 0.05 -2.11
C PRO A 52 0.70 -0.57 -1.10
N LEU A 53 0.29 -0.58 0.17
CA LEU A 53 1.02 -1.18 1.28
C LEU A 53 0.21 -2.34 1.86
N VAL A 54 0.92 -3.38 2.27
CA VAL A 54 0.31 -4.60 2.82
C VAL A 54 0.99 -5.01 4.11
N ALA A 55 0.21 -5.59 5.02
CA ALA A 55 0.70 -6.25 6.21
C ALA A 55 0.09 -7.65 6.32
N CYS A 56 0.86 -8.60 6.83
CA CYS A 56 0.34 -9.93 7.11
C CYS A 56 -0.29 -10.00 8.50
N ASN A 57 -1.23 -10.91 8.68
CA ASN A 57 -2.00 -11.07 9.92
C ASN A 57 -1.17 -11.65 11.08
N THR A 58 0.08 -12.05 10.83
CA THR A 58 1.00 -12.55 11.86
C THR A 58 1.59 -11.43 12.71
N HIS A 59 1.53 -10.18 12.26
CA HIS A 59 2.03 -9.03 12.99
C HIS A 59 0.90 -8.31 13.72
N THR A 60 1.22 -7.86 14.92
CA THR A 60 0.33 -7.01 15.70
C THR A 60 0.19 -5.64 15.04
N ALA A 61 -0.90 -4.93 15.35
CA ALA A 61 -1.11 -3.57 14.86
C ALA A 61 0.06 -2.64 15.24
N ALA A 62 0.65 -2.81 16.43
CA ALA A 62 1.80 -2.04 16.89
C ALA A 62 3.06 -2.28 16.04
N GLU A 63 3.34 -3.53 15.65
CA GLU A 63 4.47 -3.86 14.78
C GLU A 63 4.28 -3.30 13.37
N VAL A 64 3.05 -3.37 12.85
CA VAL A 64 2.69 -2.79 11.55
C VAL A 64 2.83 -1.27 11.59
N GLU A 65 2.37 -0.61 12.65
CA GLU A 65 2.49 0.83 12.83
C GLU A 65 3.96 1.26 12.94
N ALA A 66 4.78 0.54 13.70
CA ALA A 66 6.21 0.80 13.81
C ALA A 66 6.93 0.60 12.45
N ALA A 67 6.53 -0.40 11.67
CA ALA A 67 7.02 -0.59 10.31
C ALA A 67 6.57 0.55 9.37
N TYR A 68 5.32 0.99 9.48
CA TYR A 68 4.79 2.13 8.71
C TYR A 68 5.54 3.43 9.03
N LYS A 69 5.80 3.74 10.30
CA LYS A 69 6.62 4.90 10.71
C LYS A 69 8.01 4.86 10.09
N ARG A 70 8.66 3.68 10.07
CA ARG A 70 9.97 3.49 9.43
C ARG A 70 9.89 3.68 7.91
N TRP A 71 8.89 3.11 7.25
CA TRP A 71 8.66 3.27 5.81
C TRP A 71 8.39 4.74 5.47
N ARG A 72 7.52 5.42 6.21
CA ARG A 72 7.20 6.84 6.02
C ARG A 72 8.42 7.72 6.25
N SER A 73 9.29 7.43 7.22
CA SER A 73 10.53 8.20 7.41
C SER A 73 11.48 8.10 6.21
N ARG A 74 11.50 6.96 5.51
CA ARG A 74 12.34 6.72 4.33
C ARG A 74 11.74 7.30 3.04
N ASN A 75 10.43 7.18 2.87
CA ASN A 75 9.72 7.58 1.66
C ASN A 75 9.03 8.96 1.78
N GLY A 76 8.97 9.52 2.98
CA GLY A 76 8.32 10.79 3.29
C GLY A 76 9.11 12.04 2.91
N LYS A 77 10.27 11.90 2.27
CA LYS A 77 10.94 13.03 1.61
C LYS A 77 10.22 13.48 0.32
N GLU A 78 9.21 12.75 -0.14
CA GLU A 78 8.34 13.15 -1.26
C GLU A 78 6.90 13.48 -0.83
N ALA A 79 6.71 13.85 0.45
CA ALA A 79 5.41 14.22 1.01
C ALA A 79 5.34 15.70 1.45
N HIS A 80 6.12 16.59 0.84
CA HIS A 80 5.89 18.04 0.93
C HIS A 80 5.44 18.61 -0.43
N HIS A 81 4.22 18.27 -0.83
CA HIS A 81 3.46 19.16 -1.70
C HIS A 81 1.98 19.10 -1.31
N GLN A 82 1.69 19.94 -0.33
CA GLN A 82 0.43 20.60 0.04
C GLN A 82 0.89 21.64 1.08
N GLU A 83 0.69 22.94 1.00
CA GLU A 83 -0.08 23.87 0.16
C GLU A 83 0.56 25.25 0.39
N GLU A 84 0.70 26.08 -0.65
CA GLU A 84 0.46 27.52 -0.60
C GLU A 84 -0.27 27.93 -1.89
#